data_AF-M1W6E7-F1
#
_entry.id   AF-M1W6E7-F1
#
_cell.length_a   1.000
_cell.length_b   1.000
_cell.length_c   1.000
_cell.angle_alpha   90.00
_cell.angle_beta   90.00
_cell.angle_gamma   90.00
#
_symmetry.space_group_name_H-M   'P 1'
#
loop_
_entity.id
_entity.type
_entity.pdbx_description
1 polymer ?
#
loop_
_entity_poly.entity_id
_entity_poly.type
_entity_poly.pdbx_seq_one_letter_code
_entity_poly.pdbx_strand_id
1 'polypeptide(L)'
;MESRFKRSGEQMLSTFFENECFRIQRSQTAGLGAVAIRNLKEGDVILRERPLFTANASNVFEAYEKLTGRDKDVAMSLHANALLKPGTPRIQAVWKTNW
;
A
#
# COMPACT_ATOMS: atom_id res chain seq x y z
N MET A 1 9.19 38.11 -31.80
CA MET A 1 8.46 37.00 -32.46
C MET A 1 9.51 36.02 -32.95
N GLU A 2 9.64 34.78 -32.49
CA GLU A 2 8.97 33.95 -31.50
C GLU A 2 10.09 33.08 -30.88
N SER A 3 10.21 33.03 -29.55
CA SER A 3 11.16 32.14 -28.91
C SER A 3 10.56 30.73 -28.87
N ARG A 4 11.30 29.76 -29.43
CA ARG A 4 10.97 28.34 -29.32
C ARG A 4 10.86 27.97 -27.84
N PHE A 5 9.66 27.58 -27.44
CA PHE A 5 9.38 26.94 -26.16
C PHE A 5 10.10 25.59 -26.12
N LYS A 6 11.35 25.58 -25.67
CA LYS A 6 12.00 24.35 -25.23
C LYS A 6 11.30 23.91 -23.96
N ARG A 7 10.53 22.81 -24.01
CA ARG A 7 10.08 22.09 -22.80
C ARG A 7 11.32 21.46 -22.16
N SER A 8 12.09 22.27 -21.46
CA SER A 8 13.13 21.81 -20.55
C SER A 8 12.45 21.37 -19.25
N GLY A 9 12.43 20.07 -19.02
CA GLY A 9 11.94 19.49 -17.78
C GLY A 9 11.19 18.19 -17.98
N GLU A 10 11.79 17.20 -18.62
CA GLU A 10 11.55 15.83 -18.16
C GLU A 10 12.11 15.77 -16.74
N GLN A 11 11.30 16.18 -15.77
CA GLN A 11 11.47 15.68 -14.42
C GLN A 11 11.42 14.17 -14.57
N MET A 12 12.58 13.53 -14.39
CA MET A 12 12.70 12.10 -14.23
C MET A 12 11.85 11.74 -13.01
N LEU A 13 10.56 11.50 -13.25
CA LEU A 13 9.63 11.06 -12.23
C LEU A 13 10.19 9.72 -11.76
N SER A 14 10.75 9.69 -10.56
CA SER A 14 11.15 8.45 -9.92
C SER A 14 9.91 7.57 -9.84
N THR A 15 9.79 6.62 -10.76
CA THR A 15 8.69 5.67 -10.75
C THR A 15 8.80 4.87 -9.46
N PHE A 16 7.88 5.13 -8.51
CA PHE A 16 7.86 4.44 -7.22
C PHE A 16 7.64 2.94 -7.40
N PHE A 17 6.80 2.60 -8.38
CA PHE A 17 6.48 1.24 -8.78
C PHE A 17 5.79 1.26 -10.15
N GLU A 18 6.10 0.29 -11.00
CA GLU A 18 5.39 0.02 -12.25
C GLU A 18 5.34 -1.49 -12.48
N ASN A 19 4.21 -1.98 -12.99
CA ASN A 19 4.05 -3.32 -13.52
C ASN A 19 3.38 -3.27 -14.89
N GLU A 20 3.10 -4.42 -15.49
CA GLU A 20 2.47 -4.52 -16.82
C GLU A 20 1.06 -3.91 -16.95
N CYS A 21 0.41 -3.59 -15.83
CA CYS A 21 -0.96 -3.07 -15.78
C CYS A 21 -1.00 -1.58 -15.42
N PHE A 22 -0.19 -1.13 -14.45
CA PHE A 22 -0.23 0.23 -13.95
C PHE A 22 1.13 0.76 -13.50
N ARG A 23 1.21 2.07 -13.34
CA ARG A 23 2.33 2.74 -12.67
C ARG A 23 1.84 3.68 -11.58
N ILE A 24 2.64 3.82 -10.53
CA ILE A 24 2.38 4.76 -9.44
C ILE A 24 2.91 6.14 -9.81
N GLN A 25 2.04 7.15 -9.75
CA GLN A 25 2.39 8.54 -10.03
C GLN A 25 1.83 9.47 -8.95
N ARG A 26 2.36 10.69 -8.84
CA ARG A 26 1.75 11.72 -8.01
C ARG A 26 0.41 12.14 -8.61
N SER A 27 -0.65 12.08 -7.81
CA SER A 27 -1.94 12.65 -8.16
C SER A 27 -1.99 14.13 -7.79
N GLN A 28 -2.80 14.91 -8.51
CA GLN A 28 -2.96 16.34 -8.24
C GLN A 28 -3.74 16.63 -6.94
N THR A 29 -4.44 15.63 -6.40
CA THR A 29 -5.43 15.82 -5.33
C THR A 29 -5.13 15.07 -4.04
N ALA A 30 -4.38 13.96 -4.05
CA ALA A 30 -4.34 13.03 -2.91
C ALA A 30 -3.02 12.26 -2.72
N GLY A 31 -1.88 12.79 -3.19
CA GLY A 31 -0.58 12.14 -2.98
C GLY A 31 -0.19 11.21 -4.14
N LEU A 32 -0.23 9.89 -3.95
CA LEU A 32 0.11 8.90 -4.98
C LEU A 32 -1.15 8.19 -5.49
N GLY A 33 -1.18 7.85 -6.78
CA GLY A 33 -2.24 7.07 -7.41
C GLY A 33 -1.69 6.07 -8.42
N ALA A 34 -2.41 4.96 -8.58
CA ALA A 34 -2.14 3.96 -9.63
C ALA A 34 -2.86 4.36 -10.92
N VAL A 35 -2.10 4.53 -12.01
CA VAL A 35 -2.63 4.89 -13.33
C VAL A 35 -2.36 3.74 -14.30
N ALA A 36 -3.42 3.27 -14.97
CA ALA A 36 -3.32 2.21 -15.95
C ALA A 36 -2.38 2.60 -17.11
N ILE A 37 -1.52 1.68 -17.54
CA ILE A 37 -0.58 1.89 -18.67
C ILE A 37 -0.98 1.11 -19.92
N ARG A 38 -2.07 0.34 -19.82
CA ARG A 38 -2.74 -0.37 -20.92
C ARG A 38 -4.25 -0.32 -20.72
N ASN A 39 -5.01 -0.69 -21.75
CA ASN A 39 -6.44 -0.93 -21.60
C ASN A 39 -6.65 -2.13 -20.67
N LEU A 40 -7.44 -1.92 -19.61
CA LEU A 40 -7.86 -2.97 -18.68
C LEU A 40 -9.28 -3.42 -19.04
N LYS A 41 -9.57 -4.70 -18.79
CA LYS A 41 -10.92 -5.25 -18.87
C LYS A 41 -11.48 -5.54 -17.49
N GLU A 42 -12.80 -5.59 -17.38
CA GLU A 42 -13.44 -6.08 -16.16
C GLU A 42 -12.94 -7.50 -15.85
N GLY A 43 -12.56 -7.72 -14.59
CA GLY A 43 -11.95 -8.97 -14.14
C GLY A 43 -10.42 -9.05 -14.28
N ASP A 44 -9.75 -8.06 -14.90
CA ASP A 44 -8.28 -8.03 -14.94
C ASP A 44 -7.71 -7.91 -13.52
N VAL A 45 -6.86 -8.86 -13.15
CA VAL A 45 -6.12 -8.83 -11.89
C VAL A 45 -4.84 -8.04 -12.10
N ILE A 46 -4.81 -6.80 -11.59
CA ILE A 46 -3.68 -5.87 -11.79
C ILE A 46 -2.60 -5.95 -10.70
N LEU A 47 -2.96 -6.50 -9.52
CA LEU A 47 -2.07 -6.74 -8.39
C LEU A 47 -2.69 -7.82 -7.50
N ARG A 48 -1.85 -8.72 -6.96
CA ARG A 48 -2.21 -9.59 -5.84
C ARG A 48 -1.16 -9.46 -4.76
N GLU A 49 -1.56 -9.03 -3.57
CA GLU A 49 -0.66 -8.96 -2.43
C GLU A 49 -0.69 -10.29 -1.67
N ARG A 50 0.49 -10.78 -1.29
CA ARG A 50 0.58 -11.88 -0.34
C ARG A 50 0.28 -11.32 1.06
N PRO A 51 -0.66 -11.91 1.82
CA PRO A 51 -0.91 -11.44 3.18
C PRO A 51 0.36 -11.61 4.02
N LEU A 52 0.64 -10.61 4.86
CA LEU A 52 1.77 -10.63 5.78
C LEU A 52 1.69 -11.84 6.73
N PHE A 53 0.48 -12.09 7.25
CA PHE A 53 0.10 -13.32 7.95
C PHE A 53 -1.42 -13.49 7.88
N THR A 54 -1.90 -14.69 8.19
CA THR A 54 -3.34 -14.98 8.32
C THR A 54 -3.61 -15.47 9.74
N ALA A 55 -4.71 -15.00 10.32
CA ALA A 55 -5.09 -15.31 11.69
C ALA A 55 -6.59 -15.14 11.91
N ASN A 56 -7.10 -15.75 12.97
CA ASN A 56 -8.41 -15.48 13.54
C ASN A 56 -8.24 -14.88 14.94
N ALA A 57 -9.36 -14.56 15.60
CA ALA A 57 -9.34 -13.91 16.91
C ALA A 57 -8.62 -14.73 18.01
N SER A 58 -8.58 -16.05 17.88
CA SER A 58 -7.95 -16.94 18.87
C SER A 58 -6.43 -17.08 18.72
N ASN A 59 -5.88 -16.82 17.53
CA ASN A 59 -4.46 -17.08 17.25
C ASN A 59 -3.67 -15.89 16.71
N VAL A 60 -4.24 -14.67 16.72
CA VAL A 60 -3.57 -13.46 16.20
C VAL A 60 -2.18 -13.22 16.80
N PHE A 61 -2.01 -13.44 18.11
CA PHE A 61 -0.73 -13.26 18.79
C PHE A 61 0.29 -14.32 18.35
N GLU A 62 -0.12 -15.58 18.28
CA GLU A 62 0.74 -16.67 17.84
C GLU A 62 1.17 -16.51 16.38
N ALA A 63 0.23 -16.12 15.51
CA ALA A 63 0.51 -15.88 14.09
C ALA A 63 1.46 -14.69 13.90
N TYR A 64 1.29 -13.62 14.68
CA TYR A 64 2.22 -12.49 14.70
C TYR A 64 3.61 -12.90 15.19
N GLU A 65 3.71 -13.74 16.23
CA GLU A 65 5.01 -14.13 16.75
C GLU A 65 5.86 -14.93 15.76
N LYS A 66 5.22 -15.63 14.81
CA LYS A 66 5.88 -16.36 13.72
C LYS A 66 6.45 -15.46 12.62
N LEU A 67 6.12 -14.17 12.59
CA LEU A 67 6.66 -13.23 11.62
C LEU A 67 8.15 -12.98 11.84
N THR A 68 8.85 -12.63 10.76
CA THR A 68 10.21 -12.09 10.85
C THR A 68 10.20 -10.73 11.56
N GLY A 69 11.34 -10.28 12.10
CA GLY A 69 11.42 -8.96 12.73
C GLY A 69 10.95 -7.83 11.81
N ARG A 70 11.37 -7.87 10.54
CA ARG A 70 10.93 -6.90 9.51
C ARG A 70 9.42 -6.95 9.30
N ASP A 71 8.82 -8.12 9.23
CA ASP A 71 7.38 -8.26 9.03
C ASP A 71 6.60 -7.83 10.27
N LYS A 72 7.13 -8.04 11.48
CA LYS A 72 6.59 -7.48 12.71
C LYS A 72 6.57 -5.95 12.66
N ASP A 73 7.67 -5.34 12.20
CA ASP A 73 7.74 -3.88 12.03
C ASP A 73 6.70 -3.37 11.03
N VAL A 74 6.55 -4.07 9.89
CA VAL A 74 5.51 -3.75 8.89
C VAL A 74 4.12 -3.86 9.51
N ALA A 75 3.80 -4.97 10.18
CA ALA A 75 2.52 -5.17 10.83
C ALA A 75 2.22 -4.04 11.82
N MET A 76 3.20 -3.65 12.64
CA MET A 76 3.02 -2.61 13.66
C MET A 76 2.97 -1.19 13.08
N SER A 77 3.42 -0.99 11.84
CA SER A 77 3.32 0.26 11.09
C SER A 77 1.94 0.52 10.46
N LEU A 78 1.14 -0.54 10.30
CA LEU A 78 -0.21 -0.43 9.74
C LEU A 78 -1.14 0.38 10.63
N HIS A 79 -2.17 0.94 10.00
CA HIS A 79 -3.19 1.70 10.69
C HIS A 79 -3.97 0.82 11.67
N ALA A 80 -4.23 1.35 12.87
CA ALA A 80 -5.14 0.76 13.84
C ALA A 80 -6.22 1.79 14.18
N ASN A 81 -7.48 1.37 14.15
CA ASN A 81 -8.60 2.23 14.49
C ASN A 81 -8.47 2.71 15.95
N ALA A 82 -8.54 4.03 16.16
CA ALA A 82 -8.41 4.66 17.47
C ALA A 82 -9.60 4.42 18.42
N LEU A 83 -10.76 3.97 17.90
CA LEU A 83 -11.98 3.72 18.69
C LEU A 83 -12.02 2.33 19.35
N LEU A 84 -10.91 1.61 19.38
CA LEU A 84 -10.84 0.33 20.05
C LEU A 84 -10.84 0.48 21.58
N LYS A 85 -11.38 -0.54 22.25
CA LYS A 85 -11.49 -0.56 23.72
C LYS A 85 -10.13 -0.25 24.36
N PRO A 86 -10.07 0.65 25.37
CA PRO A 86 -8.85 0.91 26.12
C PRO A 86 -8.20 -0.37 26.63
N GLY A 87 -6.88 -0.46 26.50
CA GLY A 87 -6.09 -1.65 26.87
C GLY A 87 -6.05 -2.75 25.81
N THR A 88 -6.67 -2.58 24.64
CA THR A 88 -6.51 -3.51 23.51
C THR A 88 -5.05 -3.51 23.03
N PRO A 89 -4.36 -4.67 22.98
CA PRO A 89 -3.01 -4.74 22.44
C PRO A 89 -2.95 -4.23 21.00
N ARG A 90 -1.90 -3.48 20.67
CA ARG A 90 -1.76 -2.82 19.37
C ARG A 90 -1.85 -3.79 18.18
N ILE A 91 -1.24 -4.98 18.27
CA ILE A 91 -1.34 -5.96 17.18
C ILE A 91 -2.77 -6.47 16.98
N GLN A 92 -3.53 -6.66 18.06
CA GLN A 92 -4.94 -7.03 17.97
C GLN A 92 -5.76 -5.89 17.36
N ALA A 93 -5.37 -4.64 17.64
CA ALA A 93 -6.00 -3.45 17.07
C ALA A 93 -5.76 -3.31 15.57
N VAL A 94 -4.51 -3.47 15.15
CA VAL A 94 -4.13 -3.53 13.73
C VAL A 94 -4.89 -4.64 13.03
N TRP A 95 -4.84 -5.87 13.56
CA TRP A 95 -5.51 -7.01 12.93
C TRP A 95 -7.01 -6.78 12.78
N LYS A 96 -7.71 -6.34 13.83
CA LYS A 96 -9.15 -6.02 13.73
C LYS A 96 -9.49 -4.95 12.69
N THR A 97 -8.54 -4.08 12.35
CA THR A 97 -8.73 -3.00 11.38
C THR A 97 -8.44 -3.44 9.94
N ASN A 98 -7.55 -4.43 9.73
CA ASN A 98 -7.01 -4.79 8.42
C ASN A 98 -7.19 -6.27 8.03
N TRP A 99 -7.92 -7.06 8.83
CA TRP A 99 -8.22 -8.47 8.51
C TRP A 99 -9.24 -8.62 7.39
#